data_AF-A0A7C4V8P1-F1
#
_entry.id   AF-A0A7C4V8P1-F1
#
_cell.length_a   1.000
_cell.length_b   1.000
_cell.length_c   1.000
_cell.angle_alpha   90.00
_cell.angle_beta   90.00
_cell.angle_gamma   90.00
#
_symmetry.space_group_name_H-M   'P 1'
#
loop_
_entity.id
_entity.type
_entity.pdbx_description
1 polymer ?
#
loop_
_entity_poly.entity_id
_entity_poly.type
_entity_poly.pdbx_seq_one_letter_code
_entity_poly.pdbx_strand_id
1 'polypeptide(L)'
;MLASLFTLAVPAVGFLSFGIVPALLFFSGYCAGFALWLLAPGDAPLSVYKTTYIATFALFIVHGIEERVSGFFPTLAQITNVAVPDLGSPAIILLLLLSAVAWLGGPFLAARGSQFGNYLVWTFFASMGVTELAHFVLPFFTLDPFHYFPGVASVFLLAPAAWFGMWLLWRGGRS
;
A
#
# COMPACT_ATOMS: atom_id res chain seq x y z
N MET A 1 16.58 -5.20 -10.99
CA MET A 1 16.56 -6.51 -10.30
C MET A 1 15.91 -6.43 -8.92
N LEU A 2 16.43 -5.63 -7.98
CA LEU A 2 15.87 -5.56 -6.61
C LEU A 2 14.41 -5.08 -6.55
N ALA A 3 14.05 -4.03 -7.30
CA ALA A 3 12.68 -3.52 -7.39
C ALA A 3 11.70 -4.60 -7.89
N SER A 4 12.03 -5.29 -8.98
CA SER A 4 11.19 -6.37 -9.53
C SER A 4 11.04 -7.54 -8.55
N LEU A 5 12.12 -7.92 -7.85
CA LEU A 5 12.05 -8.95 -6.81
C LEU A 5 11.13 -8.53 -5.67
N PHE A 6 11.22 -7.28 -5.21
CA PHE A 6 10.38 -6.75 -4.15
C PHE A 6 8.90 -6.66 -4.56
N THR A 7 8.63 -6.22 -5.79
CA THR A 7 7.28 -6.19 -6.39
C THR A 7 6.59 -7.56 -6.39
N LEU A 8 7.35 -8.65 -6.52
CA LEU A 8 6.81 -10.01 -6.52
C LEU A 8 6.82 -10.65 -5.13
N ALA A 9 7.84 -10.36 -4.31
CA ALA A 9 8.01 -10.98 -3.01
C ALA A 9 6.87 -10.66 -2.05
N VAL A 10 6.44 -9.39 -1.97
CA VAL A 10 5.38 -9.01 -1.02
C VAL A 10 4.03 -9.66 -1.36
N PRO A 11 3.55 -9.63 -2.62
CA PRO A 11 2.35 -10.38 -3.00
C PRO A 11 2.48 -11.89 -2.79
N ALA A 12 3.65 -12.47 -3.04
CA ALA A 12 3.89 -13.90 -2.82
C ALA A 12 3.78 -14.26 -1.32
N VAL A 13 4.33 -13.45 -0.42
CA VAL A 13 4.15 -13.64 1.03
C VAL A 13 2.70 -13.40 1.43
N GLY A 14 2.05 -12.37 0.87
CA GLY A 14 0.64 -12.09 1.08
C GLY A 14 -0.27 -13.27 0.69
N PHE A 15 0.05 -13.98 -0.38
CA PHE A 15 -0.66 -15.19 -0.80
C PHE A 15 -0.60 -16.29 0.26
N LEU A 16 0.56 -16.50 0.89
CA LEU A 16 0.74 -17.51 1.94
C LEU A 16 -0.09 -17.18 3.19
N SER A 17 -0.36 -15.91 3.46
CA SER A 17 -1.08 -15.45 4.65
C SER A 17 -2.58 -15.30 4.43
N PHE A 18 -2.99 -14.75 3.29
CA PHE A 18 -4.35 -14.26 3.07
C PHE A 18 -5.03 -14.88 1.84
N GLY A 19 -4.33 -15.73 1.09
CA GLY A 19 -4.83 -16.32 -0.15
C GLY A 19 -4.79 -15.36 -1.34
N ILE A 20 -5.48 -15.75 -2.42
CA ILE A 20 -5.32 -15.13 -3.74
C ILE A 20 -5.85 -13.69 -3.83
N VAL A 21 -6.99 -13.39 -3.20
CA VAL A 21 -7.63 -12.07 -3.36
C VAL A 21 -6.74 -10.97 -2.76
N PRO A 22 -6.29 -11.05 -1.50
CA PRO A 22 -5.45 -9.99 -0.93
C PRO A 22 -4.06 -9.96 -1.57
N ALA A 23 -3.53 -11.10 -2.03
CA ALA A 23 -2.29 -11.13 -2.81
C ALA A 23 -2.40 -10.34 -4.12
N LEU A 24 -3.52 -10.46 -4.85
CA LEU A 24 -3.77 -9.67 -6.06
C LEU A 24 -3.95 -8.18 -5.75
N LEU A 25 -4.56 -7.85 -4.61
CA LEU A 25 -4.68 -6.46 -4.15
C LEU A 25 -3.31 -5.87 -3.79
N PHE A 26 -2.43 -6.60 -3.11
CA PHE A 26 -1.06 -6.15 -2.90
C PHE A 26 -0.32 -6.03 -4.23
N PHE A 27 -0.48 -6.99 -5.13
CA PHE A 27 0.17 -6.96 -6.43
C PHE A 27 -0.23 -5.73 -7.24
N SER A 28 -1.49 -5.27 -7.18
CA SER A 28 -1.94 -4.09 -7.93
C SER A 28 -1.19 -2.83 -7.52
N GLY A 29 -1.02 -2.56 -6.22
CA GLY A 29 -0.27 -1.41 -5.71
C GLY A 29 1.21 -1.50 -6.00
N TYR A 30 1.83 -2.67 -5.80
CA TYR A 30 3.25 -2.89 -6.06
C TYR A 30 3.59 -2.84 -7.56
N CYS A 31 2.71 -3.36 -8.41
CA CYS A 31 2.85 -3.30 -9.86
C CYS A 31 2.64 -1.87 -10.37
N ALA A 32 1.61 -1.18 -9.87
CA ALA A 32 1.36 0.23 -10.22
C ALA A 32 2.55 1.11 -9.81
N GLY A 33 3.07 0.94 -8.59
CA GLY A 33 4.27 1.67 -8.12
C GLY A 33 5.50 1.39 -8.97
N PHE A 34 5.73 0.13 -9.31
CA PHE A 34 6.82 -0.27 -10.20
C PHE A 34 6.69 0.36 -11.60
N ALA A 35 5.50 0.28 -12.20
CA ALA A 35 5.24 0.85 -13.52
C ALA A 35 5.37 2.37 -13.52
N LEU A 36 4.78 3.06 -12.55
CA LEU A 36 4.86 4.51 -12.42
C LEU A 36 6.29 4.99 -12.19
N TRP A 37 7.08 4.27 -11.38
CA TRP A 37 8.50 4.57 -11.20
C TRP A 37 9.28 4.44 -12.50
N LEU A 38 9.05 3.38 -13.29
CA LEU A 38 9.71 3.21 -14.59
C LEU A 38 9.33 4.28 -15.62
N LEU A 39 8.10 4.79 -15.54
CA LEU A 39 7.57 5.83 -16.42
C LEU A 39 7.89 7.24 -15.93
N ALA A 40 8.37 7.39 -14.70
CA ALA A 40 8.62 8.68 -14.10
C ALA A 40 9.69 9.44 -14.91
N PRO A 41 9.52 10.76 -15.09
CA PRO A 41 10.46 11.58 -15.87
C PRO A 41 11.83 11.72 -15.22
N GLY A 42 11.93 11.42 -13.92
CA GLY A 42 13.15 11.51 -13.12
C GLY A 42 12.84 11.34 -11.63
N ASP A 43 13.87 11.54 -10.81
CA ASP A 43 13.77 11.41 -9.36
C ASP A 43 13.47 12.78 -8.72
N ALA A 44 12.33 12.89 -8.04
CA ALA A 44 12.01 14.09 -7.28
C ALA A 44 12.84 14.16 -5.98
N PRO A 45 13.36 15.33 -5.59
CA PRO A 45 14.04 15.47 -4.30
C PRO A 45 13.04 15.32 -3.15
N LEU A 46 13.49 14.77 -2.01
CA LEU A 46 12.64 14.54 -0.83
C LEU A 46 11.90 15.81 -0.38
N SER A 47 12.49 16.99 -0.52
CA SER A 47 11.85 18.27 -0.19
C SER A 47 10.52 18.52 -0.89
N VAL A 48 10.31 17.94 -2.09
CA VAL A 48 9.09 18.11 -2.88
C VAL A 48 7.91 17.35 -2.29
N TYR A 49 8.14 16.13 -1.78
CA TYR A 49 7.05 15.24 -1.36
C TYR A 49 7.06 14.88 0.13
N LYS A 50 8.06 15.32 0.92
CA LYS A 50 8.22 14.98 2.34
C LYS A 50 6.94 15.17 3.16
N THR A 51 6.29 16.33 3.03
CA THR A 51 5.08 16.64 3.80
C THR A 51 3.94 15.69 3.43
N THR A 52 3.72 15.46 2.14
CA THR A 52 2.69 14.54 1.64
C THR A 52 2.98 13.10 2.03
N TYR A 53 4.25 12.70 2.05
CA TYR A 53 4.67 11.38 2.51
C TYR A 53 4.31 11.16 3.98
N ILE A 54 4.67 12.11 4.85
CA ILE A 54 4.36 12.04 6.28
C ILE A 54 2.85 12.04 6.50
N ALA A 55 2.10 12.89 5.79
CA ALA A 55 0.63 12.94 5.88
C ALA A 55 0.00 11.61 5.45
N THR A 56 0.44 11.04 4.31
CA THR A 56 -0.05 9.75 3.81
C THR A 56 0.31 8.63 4.78
N PHE A 57 1.50 8.65 5.38
CA PHE A 57 1.91 7.66 6.38
C PHE A 57 1.09 7.75 7.66
N ALA A 58 0.78 8.97 8.13
CA ALA A 58 -0.12 9.17 9.26
C ALA A 58 -1.55 8.67 8.95
N LEU A 59 -2.07 8.96 7.76
CA LEU A 59 -3.37 8.46 7.31
C LEU A 59 -3.38 6.93 7.17
N PHE A 60 -2.28 6.31 6.74
CA PHE A 60 -2.14 4.86 6.70
C PHE A 60 -2.20 4.24 8.10
N ILE A 61 -1.59 4.88 9.11
CA ILE A 61 -1.73 4.43 10.50
C ILE A 61 -3.19 4.53 10.97
N VAL A 62 -3.86 5.65 10.68
CA VAL A 62 -5.28 5.84 11.01
C VAL A 62 -6.15 4.77 10.31
N HIS A 63 -5.85 4.48 9.05
CA HIS A 63 -6.53 3.44 8.28
C HIS A 63 -6.40 2.07 8.94
N GLY A 64 -5.17 1.65 9.29
CA GLY A 64 -4.97 0.37 9.98
C GLY A 64 -5.64 0.30 11.36
N ILE A 65 -5.78 1.44 12.07
CA ILE A 65 -6.56 1.49 13.32
C ILE A 65 -8.05 1.29 13.03
N GLU A 66 -8.58 1.98 12.03
CA GLU A 66 -9.97 1.86 11.62
C GLU A 66 -10.31 0.42 11.23
N GLU A 67 -9.52 -0.20 10.35
CA GLU A 67 -9.69 -1.59 9.92
C GLU A 67 -9.74 -2.56 11.10
N ARG A 68 -8.85 -2.35 12.08
CA ARG A 68 -8.79 -3.18 13.29
C ARG A 68 -10.03 -3.02 14.16
N VAL A 69 -10.49 -1.79 14.38
CA VAL A 69 -11.65 -1.49 15.25
C VAL A 69 -12.96 -1.93 14.60
N SER A 70 -13.09 -1.76 13.28
CA SER A 70 -14.30 -2.08 12.53
C SER A 70 -14.37 -3.52 12.02
N GLY A 71 -13.28 -4.30 12.12
CA GLY A 71 -13.29 -5.73 11.83
C GLY A 71 -13.08 -6.07 10.35
N PHE A 72 -12.09 -5.46 9.70
CA PHE A 72 -11.76 -5.74 8.31
C PHE A 72 -11.40 -7.21 8.06
N PHE A 73 -10.46 -7.79 8.81
CA PHE A 73 -10.02 -9.18 8.58
C PHE A 73 -11.15 -10.21 8.73
N PRO A 74 -12.02 -10.18 9.76
CA PRO A 74 -13.20 -11.03 9.81
C PRO A 74 -14.11 -10.88 8.59
N THR A 75 -14.34 -9.66 8.13
CA THR A 75 -15.17 -9.38 6.95
C THR A 75 -14.53 -9.93 5.68
N LEU A 76 -13.23 -9.73 5.51
CA LEU A 76 -12.47 -10.26 4.38
C LEU A 76 -12.45 -11.80 4.37
N ALA A 77 -12.38 -12.44 5.54
CA ALA A 77 -12.45 -13.89 5.67
C ALA A 77 -13.80 -14.45 5.19
N GLN A 78 -14.91 -13.74 5.45
CA GLN A 78 -16.23 -14.12 4.94
C GLN A 78 -16.31 -14.00 3.41
N ILE A 79 -15.74 -12.95 2.82
CA ILE A 79 -15.71 -12.74 1.37
C ILE A 79 -14.86 -13.79 0.66
N THR A 80 -13.68 -14.09 1.23
CA THR A 80 -12.65 -14.92 0.57
C THR A 80 -12.73 -16.40 0.93
N ASN A 81 -13.49 -16.75 1.97
CA ASN A 81 -13.50 -18.07 2.58
C ASN A 81 -12.09 -18.54 3.04
N VAL A 82 -11.22 -17.59 3.38
CA VAL A 82 -9.89 -17.84 3.94
C VAL A 82 -9.91 -17.42 5.40
N ALA A 83 -9.40 -18.28 6.30
CA ALA A 83 -9.36 -17.98 7.72
C ALA A 83 -8.53 -16.72 8.01
N VAL A 84 -8.92 -15.95 9.03
CA VAL A 84 -8.11 -14.83 9.51
C VAL A 84 -6.74 -15.37 9.94
N PRO A 85 -5.63 -14.83 9.39
CA PRO A 85 -4.32 -15.37 9.69
C PRO A 85 -3.91 -15.10 11.12
N ASP A 86 -3.13 -16.03 11.67
CA ASP A 86 -2.45 -15.84 12.94
C ASP A 86 -1.41 -14.72 12.82
N LEU A 87 -1.57 -13.67 13.62
CA LEU A 87 -0.67 -12.52 13.67
C LEU A 87 0.75 -12.90 14.12
N GLY A 88 0.90 -14.03 14.83
CA GLY A 88 2.20 -14.60 15.21
C GLY A 88 2.85 -15.46 14.12
N SER A 89 2.17 -15.69 12.99
CA SER A 89 2.71 -16.55 11.94
C SER A 89 3.95 -15.93 11.28
N PRO A 90 4.96 -16.74 10.89
CA PRO A 90 6.16 -16.24 10.24
C PRO A 90 5.88 -15.43 8.97
N ALA A 91 4.84 -15.78 8.21
CA ALA A 91 4.47 -15.08 6.98
C ALA A 91 3.93 -13.67 7.24
N ILE A 92 3.08 -13.50 8.27
CA ILE A 92 2.57 -12.17 8.66
C ILE A 92 3.70 -11.30 9.22
N ILE A 93 4.57 -11.86 10.07
CA ILE A 93 5.74 -11.15 10.60
C ILE A 93 6.65 -10.70 9.46
N LEU A 94 6.94 -11.59 8.50
CA LEU A 94 7.74 -11.26 7.34
C LEU A 94 7.10 -10.17 6.48
N LEU A 95 5.78 -10.26 6.23
CA LEU A 95 5.04 -9.26 5.48
C LEU A 95 5.10 -7.87 6.13
N LEU A 96 4.92 -7.84 7.46
CA LEU A 96 5.00 -6.62 8.25
C LEU A 96 6.42 -6.03 8.20
N LEU A 97 7.45 -6.86 8.36
CA LEU A 97 8.84 -6.42 8.28
C LEU A 97 9.16 -5.87 6.89
N LEU A 98 8.80 -6.58 5.82
CA LEU A 98 9.04 -6.13 4.45
C LEU A 98 8.35 -4.79 4.19
N SER A 99 7.08 -4.66 4.57
CA SER A 99 6.29 -3.45 4.31
C SER A 99 6.71 -2.28 5.20
N ALA A 100 6.79 -2.47 6.52
CA ALA A 100 7.12 -1.39 7.45
C ALA A 100 8.55 -0.86 7.25
N VAL A 101 9.53 -1.76 7.02
CA VAL A 101 10.90 -1.36 6.72
C VAL A 101 10.96 -0.61 5.38
N ALA A 102 10.20 -1.05 4.38
CA ALA A 102 10.10 -0.34 3.11
C ALA A 102 9.50 1.07 3.27
N TRP A 103 8.41 1.21 4.04
CA TRP A 103 7.75 2.51 4.23
C TRP A 103 8.58 3.49 5.06
N LEU A 104 9.34 3.02 6.05
CA LEU A 104 10.23 3.88 6.82
C LEU A 104 11.55 4.16 6.08
N GLY A 105 12.08 3.17 5.37
CA GLY A 105 13.36 3.25 4.68
C GLY A 105 13.30 3.93 3.32
N GLY A 106 12.17 3.89 2.62
CA GLY A 106 12.00 4.42 1.26
C GLY A 106 12.48 5.87 1.10
N PRO A 107 11.92 6.84 1.85
CA PRO A 107 12.33 8.25 1.76
C PRO A 107 13.80 8.47 2.13
N PHE A 108 14.31 7.72 3.11
CA PHE A 108 15.70 7.83 3.53
C PHE A 108 16.68 7.35 2.44
N LEU A 109 16.36 6.23 1.79
CA LEU A 109 17.12 5.71 0.67
C LEU A 109 17.01 6.63 -0.56
N ALA A 110 15.81 7.12 -0.86
CA ALA A 110 15.55 8.07 -1.94
C ALA A 110 16.36 9.37 -1.76
N ALA A 111 16.41 9.92 -0.54
CA ALA A 111 17.21 11.11 -0.22
C ALA A 111 18.72 10.90 -0.40
N ARG A 112 19.19 9.65 -0.46
CA ARG A 112 20.58 9.28 -0.75
C ARG A 112 20.81 8.94 -2.23
N GLY A 113 19.84 9.22 -3.11
CA GLY A 113 19.92 8.94 -4.55
C GLY A 113 19.72 7.46 -4.91
N SER A 114 19.18 6.64 -4.00
CA SER A 114 18.93 5.23 -4.30
C SER A 114 17.72 5.06 -5.20
N GLN A 115 17.95 4.45 -6.38
CA GLN A 115 16.90 4.05 -7.31
C GLN A 115 15.86 3.12 -6.66
N PHE A 116 16.32 2.21 -5.79
CA PHE A 116 15.40 1.35 -5.05
C PHE A 116 14.59 2.15 -4.02
N GLY A 117 15.19 3.16 -3.38
CA GLY A 117 14.46 4.08 -2.52
C GLY A 117 13.36 4.84 -3.24
N ASN A 118 13.65 5.39 -4.43
CA ASN A 118 12.66 6.06 -5.27
C ASN A 118 11.51 5.13 -5.66
N TYR A 119 11.83 3.90 -6.07
CA TYR A 119 10.85 2.84 -6.30
C TYR A 119 9.95 2.58 -5.08
N LEU A 120 10.52 2.50 -3.87
CA LEU A 120 9.76 2.26 -2.64
C LEU A 120 8.79 3.42 -2.35
N VAL A 121 9.20 4.66 -2.60
CA VAL A 121 8.33 5.84 -2.41
C VAL A 121 7.17 5.82 -3.41
N TRP A 122 7.43 5.50 -4.69
CA TRP A 122 6.37 5.30 -5.68
C TRP A 122 5.41 4.18 -5.29
N THR A 123 5.96 3.05 -4.83
CA THR A 123 5.19 1.89 -4.38
C THR A 123 4.36 2.19 -3.15
N PHE A 124 4.86 3.00 -2.22
CA PHE A 124 4.10 3.45 -1.06
C PHE A 124 2.85 4.21 -1.48
N PHE A 125 3.02 5.27 -2.28
CA PHE A 125 1.87 6.04 -2.73
C PHE A 125 0.93 5.24 -3.64
N ALA A 126 1.46 4.37 -4.49
CA ALA A 126 0.64 3.52 -5.34
C ALA A 126 -0.18 2.51 -4.50
N SER A 127 0.39 1.88 -3.48
CA SER A 127 -0.36 1.00 -2.58
C SER A 127 -1.48 1.77 -1.87
N MET A 128 -1.17 2.93 -1.27
CA MET A 128 -2.16 3.75 -0.56
C MET A 128 -3.24 4.34 -1.48
N GLY A 129 -2.89 4.62 -2.74
CA GLY A 129 -3.78 5.25 -3.71
C GLY A 129 -4.53 4.28 -4.64
N VAL A 130 -4.05 3.05 -4.81
CA VAL A 130 -4.60 2.06 -5.76
C VAL A 130 -5.12 0.84 -5.02
N THR A 131 -4.30 0.20 -4.19
CA THR A 131 -4.70 -1.01 -3.46
C THR A 131 -5.85 -0.71 -2.51
N GLU A 132 -5.77 0.39 -1.75
CA GLU A 132 -6.77 0.73 -0.73
C GLU A 132 -8.14 1.09 -1.32
N LEU A 133 -8.24 1.39 -2.62
CA LEU A 133 -9.55 1.55 -3.26
C LEU A 133 -10.39 0.27 -3.24
N ALA A 134 -9.77 -0.88 -2.94
CA ALA A 134 -10.47 -2.14 -2.71
C ALA A 134 -11.55 -2.01 -1.63
N HIS A 135 -11.40 -1.13 -0.64
CA HIS A 135 -12.42 -0.90 0.39
C HIS A 135 -13.75 -0.38 -0.17
N PHE A 136 -13.74 0.23 -1.35
CA PHE A 136 -14.97 0.62 -2.05
C PHE A 136 -15.54 -0.48 -2.95
N VAL A 137 -14.75 -1.53 -3.24
CA VAL A 137 -15.11 -2.59 -4.19
C VAL A 137 -15.51 -3.88 -3.47
N LEU A 138 -14.80 -4.26 -2.40
CA LEU A 138 -15.09 -5.42 -1.57
C LEU A 138 -16.51 -5.46 -0.96
N PRO A 139 -17.17 -4.34 -0.60
CA PRO A 139 -18.53 -4.38 -0.08
C PRO A 139 -19.55 -5.01 -1.03
N PHE A 140 -19.31 -4.95 -2.35
CA PHE A 140 -20.21 -5.56 -3.35
C PHE A 140 -20.19 -7.09 -3.33
N PHE A 141 -19.30 -7.70 -2.55
CA PHE A 141 -19.19 -9.15 -2.37
C PHE A 141 -19.67 -9.62 -0.99
N THR A 142 -20.26 -8.74 -0.19
CA THR A 142 -20.89 -9.11 1.08
C THR A 142 -22.38 -9.39 0.88
N LEU A 143 -22.99 -10.10 1.83
CA LEU A 143 -24.44 -10.34 1.84
C LEU A 143 -25.25 -9.11 2.29
N ASP A 144 -24.58 -8.11 2.88
CA ASP A 144 -25.18 -6.86 3.35
C ASP A 144 -24.39 -5.65 2.81
N PRO A 145 -24.60 -5.28 1.53
CA PRO A 145 -23.77 -4.30 0.83
C PRO A 145 -24.03 -2.85 1.26
N PHE A 146 -25.07 -2.58 2.06
CA PHE A 146 -25.42 -1.23 2.53
C PHE A 146 -24.87 -0.91 3.92
N HIS A 147 -24.26 -1.89 4.60
CA HIS A 147 -23.58 -1.64 5.86
C HIS A 147 -22.23 -0.95 5.64
N TYR A 148 -21.75 -0.31 6.70
CA TYR A 148 -20.41 0.25 6.74
C TYR A 148 -19.36 -0.84 6.50
N PHE A 149 -18.49 -0.62 5.51
CA PHE A 149 -17.38 -1.51 5.27
C PHE A 149 -16.09 -0.98 5.94
N PRO A 150 -15.40 -1.81 6.73
CA PRO A 150 -14.13 -1.44 7.38
C PRO A 150 -13.14 -0.82 6.41
N GLY A 151 -12.54 0.31 6.75
CA GLY A 151 -11.51 1.03 5.98
C GLY A 151 -12.04 2.18 5.11
N VAL A 152 -13.32 2.18 4.71
CA VAL A 152 -13.87 3.14 3.73
C VAL A 152 -13.68 4.60 4.15
N ALA A 153 -13.89 4.93 5.43
CA ALA A 153 -13.83 6.32 5.88
C ALA A 153 -12.41 6.90 5.80
N SER A 154 -11.40 6.15 6.23
CA SER A 154 -10.00 6.58 6.13
C SER A 154 -9.47 6.54 4.71
N VAL A 155 -9.86 5.56 3.86
CA VAL A 155 -9.42 5.53 2.45
C VAL A 155 -9.86 6.79 1.71
N PHE A 156 -11.03 7.34 2.04
CA PHE A 156 -11.53 8.58 1.45
C PHE A 156 -10.53 9.75 1.55
N LEU A 157 -9.70 9.79 2.59
CA LEU A 157 -8.64 10.79 2.75
C LEU A 157 -7.26 10.26 2.32
N LEU A 158 -6.97 8.98 2.62
CA LEU A 158 -5.69 8.35 2.33
C LEU A 158 -5.39 8.30 0.83
N ALA A 159 -6.34 7.85 0.01
CA ALA A 159 -6.11 7.69 -1.42
C ALA A 159 -5.84 9.04 -2.13
N PRO A 160 -6.62 10.12 -1.90
CA PRO A 160 -6.30 11.43 -2.45
C PRO A 160 -4.94 11.99 -2.00
N ALA A 161 -4.56 11.79 -0.72
CA ALA A 161 -3.24 12.20 -0.24
C ALA A 161 -2.11 11.46 -0.98
N ALA A 162 -2.31 10.16 -1.22
CA ALA A 162 -1.37 9.34 -1.97
C ALA A 162 -1.27 9.74 -3.44
N TRP A 163 -2.40 10.02 -4.10
CA TRP A 163 -2.43 10.53 -5.47
C TRP A 163 -1.72 11.88 -5.60
N PHE A 164 -1.92 12.77 -4.64
CA PHE A 164 -1.19 14.03 -4.58
C PHE A 164 0.33 13.80 -4.42
N GLY A 165 0.73 12.79 -3.65
CA GLY A 165 2.12 12.35 -3.54
C GLY A 165 2.70 11.88 -4.88
N MET A 166 1.98 11.04 -5.62
CA MET A 166 2.37 10.61 -6.96
C MET A 166 2.47 11.77 -7.95
N TRP A 167 1.54 12.74 -7.89
CA TRP A 167 1.60 13.94 -8.70
C TRP A 167 2.85 14.80 -8.40
N LEU A 168 3.20 14.94 -7.12
CA LEU A 168 4.41 15.65 -6.69
C LEU A 168 5.69 14.95 -7.18
N LEU A 169 5.76 13.62 -7.07
CA LEU A 169 6.88 12.84 -7.61
C LEU A 169 7.02 13.05 -9.12
N TRP A 170 5.90 12.95 -9.85
CA TRP A 170 5.90 13.14 -11.30
C TRP A 170 6.35 14.53 -11.72
N ARG A 171 5.90 15.58 -11.01
CA ARG A 171 6.30 16.95 -11.31
C ARG A 171 7.73 17.26 -10.91
N GLY A 172 8.16 16.78 -9.75
CA GLY A 172 9.51 17.01 -9.23
C GLY A 172 10.60 16.29 -10.03
N GLY A 173 10.26 15.21 -10.74
CA GLY A 173 11.21 14.53 -11.64
C GLY A 173 11.44 15.24 -12.97
N ARG A 174 10.72 16.31 -13.30
CA ARG A 174 10.88 17.08 -14.55
C ARG A 174 11.75 18.32 -14.41
N SER A 175 12.05 18.74 -13.18
CA SER A 175 12.85 19.94 -12.86
C SER A 175 14.31 19.58 -12.67
#